data_AF-A0A370ESD2-F1
#
_entry.id   AF-A0A370ESD2-F1
#
_cell.length_a   1.000
_cell.length_b   1.000
_cell.length_c   1.000
_cell.angle_alpha   90.00
_cell.angle_beta   90.00
_cell.angle_gamma   90.00
#
_symmetry.space_group_name_H-M   'P 1'
#
loop_
_entity.id
_entity.type
_entity.pdbx_description
1 polymer ?
#
loop_
_entity_poly.entity_id
_entity_poly.type
_entity_poly.pdbx_seq_one_letter_code
_entity_poly.pdbx_strand_id
1 'polypeptide(L)'
;MGPGEYPGEYSGELVAAPTWLVVVAMIPILLTILALIVFAWKEWGERRRARSSPVHAAAWAMEHDELDRAIRALAARERELLLAGELEAANRTAADKDICVLVNERRHGVA
;
A
#
# COMPACT_ATOMS: atom_id res chain seq x y z
N MET A 1 -73.58 -10.68 -22.99
CA MET A 1 -72.57 -11.76 -22.92
C MET A 1 -71.72 -11.64 -24.19
N GLY A 2 -70.41 -11.49 -24.18
CA GLY A 2 -69.45 -11.67 -23.10
C GLY A 2 -68.68 -10.40 -22.72
N PRO A 3 -68.30 -10.26 -21.44
CA PRO A 3 -67.37 -9.23 -20.98
C PRO A 3 -65.94 -9.62 -21.36
N GLY A 4 -65.08 -8.61 -21.49
CA GLY A 4 -63.68 -8.79 -21.83
C GLY A 4 -62.89 -9.54 -20.77
N GLU A 5 -62.05 -10.46 -21.23
CA GLU A 5 -60.95 -11.02 -20.47
C GLU A 5 -59.68 -10.72 -21.23
N TYR A 6 -59.12 -9.53 -20.96
CA TYR A 6 -57.68 -9.37 -21.00
C TYR A 6 -57.16 -9.98 -19.70
N PRO A 7 -56.40 -11.09 -19.72
CA PRO A 7 -55.63 -11.48 -18.56
C PRO A 7 -54.45 -10.52 -18.45
N GLY A 8 -54.72 -9.35 -17.87
CA GLY A 8 -53.71 -8.58 -17.18
C GLY A 8 -53.37 -9.32 -15.90
N GLU A 9 -52.11 -9.68 -15.75
CA GLU A 9 -51.30 -9.59 -14.53
C GLU A 9 -50.00 -10.34 -14.79
N TYR A 10 -49.10 -9.73 -15.57
CA TYR A 10 -47.70 -9.84 -15.21
C TYR A 10 -47.58 -9.10 -13.88
N SER A 11 -47.85 -9.81 -12.79
CA SER A 11 -47.48 -9.38 -11.46
C SER A 11 -45.96 -9.23 -11.50
N GLY A 12 -45.51 -8.00 -11.71
CA GLY A 12 -44.12 -7.59 -11.61
C GLY A 12 -43.71 -7.70 -10.16
N GLU A 13 -43.66 -8.93 -9.65
CA GLU A 13 -43.08 -9.25 -8.38
C GLU A 13 -41.58 -9.00 -8.58
N LEU A 14 -41.15 -7.78 -8.26
CA LEU A 14 -39.75 -7.48 -8.01
C LEU A 14 -39.36 -8.34 -6.82
N VAL A 15 -38.99 -9.60 -7.11
CA VAL A 15 -38.50 -10.55 -6.12
C VAL A 15 -37.30 -9.88 -5.47
N ALA A 16 -37.52 -9.32 -4.28
CA ALA A 16 -36.46 -8.72 -3.50
C ALA A 16 -35.38 -9.78 -3.37
N ALA A 17 -34.19 -9.49 -3.90
CA ALA A 17 -33.09 -10.43 -3.86
C ALA A 17 -32.92 -10.91 -2.41
N PRO A 18 -32.85 -12.22 -2.16
CA PRO A 18 -32.69 -12.76 -0.83
C PRO A 18 -31.59 -12.01 -0.07
N THR A 19 -31.90 -11.50 1.12
CA THR A 19 -31.01 -10.61 1.89
C THR A 19 -29.62 -11.20 2.13
N TRP A 20 -29.51 -12.53 2.17
CA TRP A 20 -28.24 -13.25 2.26
C TRP A 20 -27.33 -13.06 1.04
N LEU A 21 -27.87 -12.90 -0.17
CA LEU A 21 -27.08 -12.61 -1.38
C LEU A 21 -26.43 -11.24 -1.30
N VAL A 22 -27.14 -10.25 -0.74
CA VAL A 22 -26.60 -8.91 -0.50
C VAL A 22 -25.46 -8.98 0.50
N VAL A 23 -25.62 -9.75 1.59
CA VAL A 23 -24.55 -9.95 2.59
C VAL A 23 -23.33 -10.60 1.96
N VAL A 24 -23.50 -11.65 1.16
CA VAL A 24 -22.38 -12.33 0.48
C VAL A 24 -21.67 -11.40 -0.52
N ALA A 25 -22.42 -10.58 -1.26
CA ALA A 25 -21.85 -9.59 -2.18
C ALA A 25 -21.08 -8.47 -1.46
N MET A 26 -21.42 -8.16 -0.20
CA MET A 26 -20.71 -7.15 0.59
C MET A 26 -19.38 -7.64 1.15
N ILE A 27 -19.19 -8.95 1.35
CA ILE A 27 -17.94 -9.52 1.86
C ILE A 27 -16.70 -9.11 1.04
N PRO A 28 -16.65 -9.29 -0.30
CA PRO A 28 -15.48 -8.89 -1.09
C PRO A 28 -15.25 -7.38 -1.07
N ILE A 29 -16.33 -6.58 -0.99
CA ILE A 29 -16.24 -5.12 -0.90
C ILE A 29 -15.64 -4.70 0.45
N LEU A 30 -16.06 -5.32 1.54
CA LEU A 30 -15.48 -5.07 2.86
C LEU A 30 -14.02 -5.51 2.95
N LEU A 31 -13.67 -6.65 2.34
CA LEU A 31 -12.28 -7.14 2.28
C LEU A 31 -11.38 -6.19 1.49
N THR A 32 -11.85 -5.68 0.35
CA THR A 32 -11.09 -4.71 -0.45
C THR A 32 -10.92 -3.39 0.29
N ILE A 33 -11.97 -2.87 0.94
CA ILE A 33 -11.86 -1.67 1.78
C ILE A 33 -10.85 -1.88 2.91
N LEU A 34 -10.90 -3.03 3.59
CA LEU A 34 -9.95 -3.35 4.66
C LEU A 34 -8.50 -3.41 4.12
N ALA A 35 -8.29 -4.06 2.98
CA ALA A 35 -6.99 -4.13 2.33
C ALA A 35 -6.47 -2.73 1.96
N LEU A 36 -7.34 -1.86 1.43
CA LEU A 36 -7.00 -0.48 1.10
C LEU A 36 -6.66 0.35 2.35
N ILE A 37 -7.38 0.16 3.46
CA ILE A 37 -7.08 0.84 4.72
C ILE A 37 -5.71 0.38 5.25
N VAL A 38 -5.44 -0.93 5.26
CA VAL A 38 -4.15 -1.48 5.69
C VAL A 38 -3.01 -0.97 4.81
N PHE A 39 -3.21 -0.98 3.49
CA PHE A 39 -2.24 -0.44 2.54
C PHE A 39 -2.00 1.05 2.76
N ALA A 40 -3.07 1.84 2.89
CA ALA A 40 -2.97 3.27 3.17
C ALA A 40 -2.26 3.55 4.50
N TRP A 41 -2.52 2.77 5.56
CA TRP A 41 -1.84 2.88 6.84
C TRP A 41 -0.36 2.55 6.74
N LYS A 42 -0.01 1.45 6.07
CA LYS A 42 1.38 1.05 5.82
C LYS A 42 2.12 2.15 5.06
N GLU A 43 1.52 2.64 3.99
CA GLU A 43 2.11 3.65 3.13
C GLU A 43 2.17 5.02 3.81
N TRP A 44 1.19 5.37 4.65
CA TRP A 44 1.28 6.56 5.50
C TRP A 44 2.39 6.45 6.54
N GLY A 45 2.59 5.27 7.13
CA GLY A 45 3.68 5.00 8.06
C GLY A 45 5.05 5.16 7.39
N GLU A 46 5.22 4.55 6.22
CA GLU A 46 6.43 4.67 5.39
C GLU A 46 6.67 6.11 4.94
N ARG A 47 5.63 6.81 4.45
CA ARG A 47 5.73 8.23 4.02
C ARG A 47 5.97 9.19 5.18
N ARG A 48 5.41 8.95 6.38
CA ARG A 48 5.69 9.76 7.58
C ARG A 48 7.15 9.60 8.01
N ARG A 49 7.67 8.37 8.04
CA ARG A 49 9.09 8.12 8.32
C ARG A 49 9.97 8.79 7.28
N ALA A 50 9.66 8.69 5.99
CA ALA A 50 10.45 9.36 4.94
C ALA A 50 10.47 10.89 5.06
N ARG A 51 9.37 11.52 5.52
CA ARG A 51 9.25 12.99 5.60
C ARG A 51 9.83 13.61 6.88
N SER A 52 9.96 12.84 7.96
CA SER A 52 10.49 13.34 9.25
C SER A 52 11.72 12.58 9.75
N SER A 53 12.25 11.63 8.97
CA SER A 53 13.44 10.88 9.38
C SER A 53 14.67 11.77 9.31
N PRO A 54 15.50 11.84 10.37
CA PRO A 54 16.78 12.53 10.34
C PRO A 54 17.69 12.02 9.22
N VAL A 55 17.49 10.78 8.75
CA VAL A 55 18.20 10.16 7.63
C VAL A 55 17.90 10.89 6.32
N HIS A 56 16.67 11.38 6.11
CA HIS A 56 16.34 12.13 4.89
C HIS A 56 17.09 13.46 4.82
N ALA A 57 17.17 14.18 5.95
CA ALA A 57 17.93 15.42 6.04
C ALA A 57 19.44 15.18 5.89
N ALA A 58 19.98 14.12 6.51
CA ALA A 58 21.37 13.73 6.38
C ALA A 58 21.72 13.34 4.93
N ALA A 59 20.88 12.54 4.28
CA ALA A 59 21.07 12.14 2.89
C ALA A 59 21.06 13.34 1.92
N TRP A 60 20.25 14.37 2.20
CA TRP A 60 20.25 15.62 1.44
C TRP A 60 21.46 16.53 1.71
N ALA A 61 22.13 16.37 2.85
CA ALA A 61 23.34 17.12 3.17
C ALA A 61 24.62 16.44 2.65
N MET A 62 24.60 15.11 2.46
CA MET A 62 25.73 14.33 1.97
C MET A 62 26.10 14.67 0.52
N GLU A 63 27.40 14.62 0.22
CA GLU A 63 27.90 14.66 -1.15
C GLU A 63 27.50 13.39 -1.92
N HIS A 64 27.56 13.44 -3.25
CA HIS A 64 27.07 12.34 -4.08
C HIS A 64 27.87 11.03 -3.86
N ASP A 65 29.20 11.10 -3.81
CA ASP A 65 30.07 9.94 -3.55
C ASP A 65 29.90 9.38 -2.13
N GLU A 66 29.52 10.24 -1.18
CA GLU A 66 29.22 9.85 0.19
C GLU A 66 27.88 9.12 0.27
N LEU A 67 26.87 9.62 -0.44
CA LEU A 67 25.55 9.01 -0.52
C LEU A 67 25.62 7.62 -1.18
N ASP A 68 26.36 7.48 -2.27
CA ASP A 68 26.57 6.19 -2.95
C ASP A 68 27.31 5.18 -2.06
N ARG A 69 28.32 5.63 -1.31
CA ARG A 69 29.00 4.80 -0.30
C ARG A 69 28.06 4.39 0.82
N ALA A 70 27.22 5.31 1.30
CA ALA A 70 26.24 5.04 2.34
C ALA A 70 25.20 3.99 1.89
N ILE A 71 24.69 4.09 0.66
CA ILE A 71 23.75 3.09 0.09
C ILE A 71 24.40 1.70 0.06
N ARG A 72 25.64 1.60 -0.42
CA ARG A 72 26.38 0.33 -0.47
C ARG A 72 26.64 -0.25 0.92
N ALA A 73 27.02 0.59 1.88
CA ALA A 73 27.24 0.17 3.27
C ALA A 73 25.94 -0.32 3.92
N LEU A 74 24.82 0.37 3.72
CA LEU A 74 23.51 -0.04 4.22
C LEU A 74 23.05 -1.37 3.59
N ALA A 75 23.27 -1.57 2.29
CA ALA A 75 22.96 -2.82 1.60
C ALA A 75 23.80 -4.00 2.10
N ALA A 76 25.09 -3.78 2.41
CA ALA A 76 25.94 -4.80 3.02
C ALA A 76 25.43 -5.15 4.44
N ARG A 77 25.10 -4.14 5.24
CA ARG A 77 24.61 -4.32 6.60
C ARG A 77 23.26 -5.02 6.66
N GLU A 78 22.35 -4.70 5.75
CA GLU A 78 21.06 -5.39 5.60
C GLU A 78 21.28 -6.90 5.35
N ARG A 79 22.19 -7.26 4.45
CA ARG A 79 22.50 -8.67 4.17
C ARG A 79 23.09 -9.39 5.38
N GLU A 80 23.99 -8.75 6.11
CA GLU A 80 24.53 -9.30 7.36
C GLU A 80 23.42 -9.58 8.38
N LEU A 81 22.49 -8.65 8.55
CA LEU A 81 21.38 -8.79 9.49
C LEU A 81 20.39 -9.88 9.06
N LEU A 82 20.13 -10.01 7.75
CA LEU A 82 19.32 -11.10 7.21
C LEU A 82 19.98 -12.46 7.44
N LEU A 83 21.29 -12.58 7.22
CA LEU A 83 22.05 -13.81 7.49
C LEU A 83 22.09 -14.14 8.99
N ALA A 84 22.10 -13.14 9.86
CA ALA A 84 22.02 -13.30 11.31
C ALA A 84 20.60 -13.61 11.81
N GLY A 85 19.57 -13.54 10.96
CA GLY A 85 18.17 -13.73 11.33
C GLY A 85 17.53 -12.55 12.06
N GLU A 86 18.19 -11.40 12.12
CA GLU A 86 17.68 -10.19 12.75
C GLU A 86 16.75 -9.41 11.80
N LEU A 87 15.56 -9.97 11.53
CA LEU A 87 14.62 -9.45 10.54
C LEU A 87 14.15 -8.00 10.83
N GLU A 88 13.93 -7.65 12.09
CA GLU A 88 13.45 -6.31 12.44
C GLU A 88 14.54 -5.23 12.33
N ALA A 89 15.80 -5.60 12.58
CA ALA A 89 16.94 -4.72 12.33
C ALA A 89 17.19 -4.57 10.83
N ALA A 90 17.14 -5.68 10.08
CA ALA A 90 17.27 -5.68 8.62
C ALA A 90 16.21 -4.78 7.96
N ASN A 91 14.94 -4.89 8.37
CA ASN A 91 13.86 -4.05 7.85
C ASN A 91 14.06 -2.55 8.14
N ARG A 92 14.63 -2.19 9.30
CA ARG A 92 14.98 -0.80 9.60
C ARG A 92 16.10 -0.30 8.71
N THR A 93 17.16 -1.08 8.53
CA THR A 93 18.28 -0.75 7.63
C THR A 93 17.83 -0.64 6.17
N ALA A 94 16.93 -1.52 5.73
CA ALA A 94 16.32 -1.45 4.39
C ALA A 94 15.53 -0.14 4.19
N ALA A 95 14.72 0.26 5.18
CA ALA A 95 13.99 1.53 5.12
C ALA A 95 14.92 2.75 5.05
N ASP A 96 16.02 2.77 5.80
CA ASP A 96 17.01 3.85 5.74
C ASP A 96 17.74 3.89 4.38
N LYS A 97 18.06 2.71 3.82
CA LYS A 97 18.63 2.57 2.48
C LYS A 97 17.68 3.12 1.42
N ASP A 98 16.39 2.78 1.48
CA ASP A 98 15.39 3.24 0.51
C ASP A 98 15.23 4.76 0.52
N ILE A 99 15.35 5.40 1.69
CA ILE A 99 15.39 6.87 1.80
C ILE A 99 16.59 7.45 1.05
N CYS A 100 17.79 6.87 1.23
CA CYS A 100 18.99 7.31 0.52
C CYS A 100 18.89 7.11 -0.99
N VAL A 101 18.34 5.98 -1.45
CA VAL A 101 18.09 5.72 -2.87
C VAL A 101 17.11 6.74 -3.45
N LEU A 102 16.01 7.01 -2.78
CA LEU A 102 15.01 7.97 -3.22
C LEU A 102 15.57 9.40 -3.30
N VAL A 103 16.46 9.79 -2.38
CA VAL A 103 17.19 11.07 -2.46
C VAL A 103 18.15 11.08 -3.65
N ASN A 104 18.88 9.99 -3.89
CA ASN A 104 19.79 9.87 -5.03
C ASN A 104 19.03 9.98 -6.36
N GLU A 105 17.95 9.22 -6.52
CA GLU A 105 17.08 9.26 -7.69
C GLU A 105 16.50 10.67 -7.92
N ARG A 106 16.06 11.35 -6.85
CA ARG A 106 15.54 12.72 -6.97
C ARG A 106 16.61 13.74 -7.37
N ARG A 107 17.87 13.55 -6.94
CA ARG A 107 19.00 14.39 -7.35
C ARG A 107 19.36 14.17 -8.84
N HIS A 108 19.15 12.96 -9.36
CA HIS A 108 19.49 12.59 -10.74
C HIS A 108 18.31 12.70 -11.72
N GLY A 109 17.08 12.74 -11.23
CA GLY A 109 15.84 12.83 -12.00
C GLY A 109 15.43 14.25 -12.40
N VAL A 110 16.34 15.21 -12.32
CA VAL A 110 16.22 16.52 -12.99
C VAL A 110 17.11 16.48 -14.23
N ALA A 111 16.61 15.80 -15.26
CA ALA A 111 17.11 15.86 -16.63
C ALA A 111 15.93 16.04 -17.58
#